data_AF-A0A1H5WL86-F1
#
_entry.id   AF-A0A1H5WL86-F1
#
_cell.length_a   1.000
_cell.length_b   1.000
_cell.length_c   1.000
_cell.angle_alpha   90.00
_cell.angle_beta   90.00
_cell.angle_gamma   90.00
#
_symmetry.space_group_name_H-M   'P 1'
#
loop_
_entity.id
_entity.type
_entity.pdbx_description
1 polymer ?
#
loop_
_entity_poly.entity_id
_entity_poly.type
_entity_poly.pdbx_seq_one_letter_code
_entity_poly.pdbx_strand_id
1 'polypeptide(L)'
;MRVVKVVNQKNGAVVADHVEVADTSLTRFWGLLGRRGLKAGGGLWIKPSSGIHTLGMMFTIDVVGLDKNLQVIKLWKRIVPFRITSVNMKIKSVVELPAGHIDDNGINLGDTLAIQ
;
A
#
# COMPACT_ATOMS: atom_id res chain seq x y z
N MET A 1 -1.73 -13.61 8.60
CA MET A 1 -2.52 -12.57 7.92
C MET A 1 -3.19 -13.23 6.71
N ARG A 2 -4.41 -12.83 6.35
CA ARG A 2 -4.98 -13.25 5.06
C ARG A 2 -4.26 -12.54 3.92
N VAL A 3 -4.26 -13.15 2.74
CA VAL A 3 -3.67 -12.60 1.52
C VAL A 3 -4.79 -12.29 0.54
N VAL A 4 -4.67 -11.18 -0.17
CA VAL A 4 -5.61 -10.71 -1.19
C VAL A 4 -4.86 -10.29 -2.45
N LYS A 5 -5.56 -10.31 -3.57
CA LYS A 5 -5.08 -9.81 -4.86
C LYS A 5 -5.59 -8.40 -5.08
N VAL A 6 -4.73 -7.52 -5.58
CA VAL A 6 -5.07 -6.15 -5.93
C VAL A 6 -5.02 -5.97 -7.44
N VAL A 7 -6.13 -5.51 -8.01
CA VAL A 7 -6.31 -5.32 -9.45
C VAL A 7 -6.75 -3.88 -9.71
N ASN A 8 -6.12 -3.21 -10.67
CA ASN A 8 -6.60 -1.91 -11.13
C ASN A 8 -7.81 -2.13 -12.05
N GLN A 9 -8.99 -1.62 -11.65
CA GLN A 9 -10.23 -1.84 -12.41
C GLN A 9 -10.24 -1.15 -13.76
N LYS A 10 -9.45 -0.09 -13.94
CA LYS A 10 -9.41 0.69 -15.19
C LYS A 10 -8.88 -0.12 -16.37
N ASN A 11 -7.85 -0.93 -16.14
CA ASN A 11 -7.15 -1.68 -17.18
C ASN A 11 -7.13 -3.21 -16.92
N GLY A 12 -7.68 -3.66 -15.79
CA GLY A 12 -7.66 -5.06 -15.38
C GLY A 12 -6.28 -5.58 -14.95
N ALA A 13 -5.28 -4.70 -14.83
CA ALA A 13 -3.91 -5.10 -14.50
C ALA A 13 -3.81 -5.57 -13.05
N VAL A 14 -3.12 -6.70 -12.86
CA VAL A 14 -2.80 -7.20 -11.52
C VAL A 14 -1.66 -6.37 -10.96
N VAL A 15 -1.97 -5.51 -9.99
CA VAL A 15 -0.98 -4.64 -9.33
C VAL A 15 -0.11 -5.43 -8.37
N ALA A 16 -0.73 -6.35 -7.63
CA ALA A 16 -0.07 -7.25 -6.70
C ALA A 16 -0.94 -8.47 -6.50
N ASP A 17 -0.35 -9.67 -6.52
CA ASP A 17 -1.05 -10.95 -6.37
C ASP A 17 -1.01 -11.49 -4.94
N HIS A 18 -0.05 -11.03 -4.14
CA HIS A 18 0.15 -11.44 -2.75
C HIS A 18 0.20 -10.25 -1.80
N VAL A 19 -0.95 -9.63 -1.55
CA VAL A 19 -1.06 -8.52 -0.59
C VAL A 19 -1.55 -9.03 0.75
N GLU A 20 -0.72 -8.96 1.79
CA GLU A 20 -1.12 -9.30 3.14
C GLU A 20 -2.06 -8.24 3.72
N VAL A 21 -3.08 -8.63 4.47
CA VAL A 21 -4.00 -7.68 5.12
C VAL A 21 -3.61 -7.47 6.59
N ALA A 22 -3.31 -6.21 6.94
CA ALA A 22 -3.08 -5.75 8.31
C ALA A 22 -4.30 -4.97 8.82
N ASP A 23 -5.21 -5.66 9.50
CA ASP A 23 -6.46 -5.10 10.03
C ASP A 23 -6.62 -5.15 11.56
N THR A 24 -5.61 -5.62 12.29
CA THR A 24 -5.57 -5.62 13.76
C THR A 24 -4.51 -4.66 14.29
N SER A 25 -4.68 -4.14 15.50
CA SER A 25 -3.71 -3.18 16.09
C SER A 25 -2.27 -3.71 16.10
N LEU A 26 -2.09 -5.01 16.37
CA LEU A 26 -0.79 -5.66 16.32
C LEU A 26 -0.24 -5.76 14.89
N THR A 27 -1.04 -6.22 13.93
CA THR A 27 -0.60 -6.36 12.54
C THR A 27 -0.31 -5.01 11.88
N ARG A 28 -1.05 -3.96 12.26
CA ARG A 28 -0.81 -2.56 11.86
C ARG A 28 0.45 -1.98 12.50
N PHE A 29 0.71 -2.29 13.77
CA PHE A 29 1.91 -1.84 14.48
C PHE A 29 3.17 -2.45 13.89
N TRP A 30 3.18 -3.77 13.64
CA TRP A 30 4.33 -4.46 13.07
C TRP A 30 4.50 -4.18 11.57
N GLY A 31 3.43 -4.16 10.78
CA GLY A 31 3.48 -3.86 9.35
C GLY A 31 4.66 -4.54 8.61
N LEU A 32 5.58 -3.71 8.10
CA LEU A 32 6.81 -4.14 7.42
C LEU A 32 8.07 -4.10 8.31
N LEU A 33 7.95 -3.81 9.61
CA LEU A 33 9.08 -3.79 10.56
C LEU A 33 9.75 -5.18 10.62
N GLY A 34 11.08 -5.17 10.56
CA GLY A 34 11.88 -6.40 10.55
C GLY A 34 11.94 -7.12 9.19
N ARG A 35 11.18 -6.68 8.18
CA ARG A 35 11.31 -7.22 6.82
C ARG A 35 12.53 -6.62 6.11
N ARG A 36 13.24 -7.44 5.34
CA ARG A 36 14.36 -7.01 4.48
C ARG A 36 13.92 -6.47 3.12
N GLY A 37 12.64 -6.64 2.77
CA GLY A 37 12.05 -6.21 1.51
C GLY A 37 10.64 -6.76 1.33
N LEU A 38 9.97 -6.30 0.27
CA LEU A 38 8.77 -6.93 -0.29
C LEU A 38 9.17 -7.76 -1.52
N LYS A 39 8.57 -8.94 -1.68
CA LYS A 39 8.75 -9.74 -2.90
C LYS A 39 8.02 -9.08 -4.08
N ALA A 40 8.46 -9.33 -5.30
CA ALA A 40 7.72 -8.94 -6.50
C ALA A 40 6.31 -9.54 -6.48
N GLY A 41 5.29 -8.75 -6.82
CA GLY A 41 3.88 -9.13 -6.68
C GLY A 41 3.34 -9.10 -5.25
N GLY A 42 4.21 -8.92 -4.25
CA GLY A 42 3.85 -8.81 -2.85
C GLY A 42 3.38 -7.40 -2.45
N GLY A 43 2.71 -7.31 -1.30
CA GLY A 43 2.36 -6.02 -0.70
C GLY A 43 1.75 -6.15 0.68
N LEU A 44 1.41 -5.02 1.28
CA LEU A 44 0.69 -4.95 2.55
C LEU A 44 -0.47 -3.96 2.44
N TRP A 45 -1.69 -4.41 2.70
CA TRP A 45 -2.86 -3.56 2.80
C TRP A 45 -3.18 -3.28 4.27
N ILE A 46 -2.97 -2.04 4.69
CA ILE A 46 -3.21 -1.61 6.07
C ILE A 46 -4.56 -0.90 6.14
N LYS A 47 -5.48 -1.43 6.97
CA LYS A 47 -6.79 -0.81 7.19
C LYS A 47 -7.26 -0.95 8.66
N PRO A 48 -7.85 0.09 9.26
CA PRO A 48 -7.89 1.46 8.77
C PRO A 48 -6.51 2.12 8.85
N SER A 49 -6.24 3.03 7.90
CA SER A 49 -5.05 3.88 7.93
C SER A 49 -5.34 5.20 7.23
N SER A 50 -4.89 6.30 7.83
CA SER A 50 -5.00 7.67 7.28
C SER A 50 -3.66 8.20 6.78
N GLY A 51 -2.59 7.41 6.91
CA GLY A 51 -1.21 7.78 6.61
C GLY A 51 -0.27 6.70 7.14
N ILE A 52 0.95 6.66 6.61
CA ILE A 52 1.98 5.69 6.99
C ILE A 52 3.22 6.37 7.54
N HIS A 53 3.96 5.62 8.33
CA HIS A 53 5.33 5.92 8.68
C HIS A 53 6.24 4.80 8.17
N THR A 54 7.44 5.15 7.73
CA THR A 54 8.50 4.19 7.36
C THR A 54 9.59 4.12 8.43
N LEU A 55 9.29 4.59 9.65
CA LEU A 55 10.17 4.45 10.82
C LEU A 55 10.45 2.97 11.10
N GLY A 56 11.73 2.60 11.19
CA GLY A 56 12.17 1.21 11.44
C GLY A 56 12.11 0.28 10.21
N MET A 57 11.75 0.80 9.03
CA MET A 57 11.90 0.05 7.78
C MET A 57 13.35 0.08 7.29
N MET A 58 13.75 -0.94 6.55
CA MET A 58 15.11 -1.06 5.99
C MET A 58 15.16 -0.88 4.47
N PHE A 59 14.02 -0.61 3.83
CA PHE A 59 13.91 -0.54 2.36
C PHE A 59 12.87 0.50 1.93
N THR A 60 12.99 0.92 0.68
CA THR A 60 12.11 1.90 0.02
C THR A 60 10.83 1.21 -0.47
N ILE A 61 9.69 1.87 -0.33
CA ILE A 61 8.38 1.36 -0.78
C ILE A 61 7.60 2.41 -1.56
N ASP A 62 6.66 1.93 -2.35
CA ASP A 62 5.58 2.73 -2.93
C ASP A 62 4.33 2.60 -2.05
N VAL A 63 3.55 3.67 -1.92
CA VAL A 63 2.33 3.67 -1.12
C VAL A 63 1.17 4.29 -1.88
N VAL A 64 0.06 3.57 -1.92
CA VAL A 64 -1.19 3.99 -2.52
C VAL A 64 -2.21 4.27 -1.41
N GLY A 65 -2.65 5.52 -1.28
CA GLY A 65 -3.68 5.94 -0.35
C GLY A 65 -5.08 5.82 -0.97
N LEU A 66 -5.95 5.05 -0.32
CA LEU A 66 -7.29 4.72 -0.79
C LEU A 66 -8.36 5.34 0.10
N ASP A 67 -9.46 5.77 -0.52
CA ASP A 67 -10.66 6.20 0.19
C ASP A 67 -11.56 5.01 0.62
N LYS A 68 -12.78 5.30 1.08
CA LYS A 68 -13.75 4.26 1.51
C LYS A 68 -14.24 3.36 0.37
N ASN A 69 -14.14 3.82 -0.87
CA ASN A 69 -14.59 3.13 -2.08
C ASN A 69 -13.43 2.45 -2.82
N LEU A 70 -12.25 2.36 -2.20
CA LEU A 70 -11.01 1.86 -2.81
C LEU A 70 -10.53 2.68 -4.02
N GLN A 71 -10.89 3.96 -4.07
CA GLN A 71 -10.36 4.89 -5.06
C GLN A 71 -9.02 5.46 -4.60
N VAL A 72 -8.06 5.53 -5.52
CA VAL A 72 -6.74 6.12 -5.33
C VAL A 72 -6.87 7.63 -5.19
N ILE A 73 -6.67 8.14 -3.97
CA ILE A 73 -6.73 9.57 -3.67
C ILE A 73 -5.35 10.17 -3.33
N LYS A 74 -4.35 9.31 -3.12
CA LYS A 74 -2.97 9.73 -2.88
C LYS A 74 -1.99 8.68 -3.37
N LEU A 75 -0.88 9.13 -3.93
CA LEU A 75 0.23 8.29 -4.34
C LEU A 75 1.52 8.85 -3.75
N TRP A 76 2.29 7.98 -3.12
CA TRP A 76 3.65 8.29 -2.70
C TRP A 76 4.59 7.28 -3.32
N LYS A 77 5.47 7.77 -4.18
CA LYS A 77 6.42 6.94 -4.91
C LYS A 77 7.76 6.95 -4.18
N ARG A 78 8.39 5.78 -4.10
CA ARG A 78 9.75 5.56 -3.61
C ARG A 78 10.01 6.25 -2.27
N ILE A 79 9.13 6.05 -1.28
CA ILE A 79 9.34 6.56 0.07
C ILE A 79 10.49 5.79 0.71
N VAL A 80 11.54 6.52 1.07
CA VAL A 80 12.70 5.98 1.80
C VAL A 80 12.37 5.69 3.27
N PRO A 81 13.15 4.82 3.92
CA PRO A 81 13.09 4.62 5.37
C PRO A 81 13.14 5.90 6.20
N PHE A 82 12.60 5.82 7.42
CA PHE A 82 12.61 6.90 8.42
C PHE A 82 11.90 8.19 8.00
N ARG A 83 10.76 8.05 7.31
CA ARG A 83 9.89 9.15 6.90
C ARG A 83 8.50 9.00 7.49
N ILE A 84 7.83 10.13 7.67
CA ILE A 84 6.43 10.20 8.05
C ILE A 84 5.70 10.86 6.89
N THR A 85 4.63 10.22 6.41
CA THR A 85 3.79 10.78 5.36
C THR A 85 2.71 11.68 5.96
N SER A 86 2.18 12.60 5.15
CA SER A 86 1.09 13.46 5.58
C SER A 86 -0.17 12.64 5.85
N VAL A 87 -0.78 12.86 7.02
CA VAL A 87 -2.02 12.20 7.44
C VAL A 87 -3.20 12.91 6.79
N ASN A 88 -4.07 12.15 6.11
CA ASN A 88 -5.26 12.68 5.45
C ASN A 88 -6.48 11.85 5.88
N MET A 89 -7.48 12.49 6.49
CA MET A 89 -8.70 11.84 6.97
C MET A 89 -9.59 11.25 5.85
N LYS A 90 -9.39 11.69 4.60
CA LYS A 90 -10.06 11.10 3.43
C LYS A 90 -9.51 9.70 3.12
N ILE A 91 -8.26 9.43 3.48
CA ILE A 91 -7.65 8.11 3.34
C ILE A 91 -8.22 7.20 4.43
N LYS A 92 -8.77 6.07 4.00
CA LYS A 92 -9.34 5.04 4.88
C LYS A 92 -8.45 3.82 4.96
N SER A 93 -7.67 3.56 3.93
CA SER A 93 -6.69 2.48 3.92
C SER A 93 -5.53 2.80 2.98
N VAL A 94 -4.43 2.06 3.12
CA VAL A 94 -3.21 2.25 2.32
C VAL A 94 -2.68 0.91 1.87
N VAL A 95 -2.21 0.84 0.63
CA VAL A 95 -1.54 -0.33 0.07
C VAL A 95 -0.07 0.01 -0.11
N GLU A 96 0.79 -0.72 0.59
CA GLU A 96 2.24 -0.65 0.49
C GLU A 96 2.74 -1.68 -0.53
N LEU A 97 3.55 -1.22 -1.47
CA LEU A 97 4.04 -1.98 -2.61
C LEU A 97 5.57 -1.85 -2.70
N PRO A 98 6.25 -2.78 -3.41
CA PRO A 98 7.66 -2.61 -3.74
C PRO A 98 7.90 -1.28 -4.46
N ALA A 99 9.05 -0.65 -4.21
CA ALA A 99 9.40 0.61 -4.86
C ALA A 99 9.36 0.48 -6.40
N GLY A 100 8.74 1.45 -7.07
CA GLY A 100 8.57 1.47 -8.53
C GLY A 100 7.26 0.87 -9.04
N HIS A 101 6.55 0.07 -8.24
CA HIS A 101 5.31 -0.58 -8.69
C HIS A 101 4.20 0.39 -9.11
N ILE A 102 4.13 1.60 -8.54
CA ILE A 102 3.14 2.59 -8.99
C ILE A 102 3.37 2.97 -10.45
N ASP A 103 4.63 3.18 -10.83
CA ASP A 103 5.01 3.55 -12.19
C ASP A 103 4.85 2.36 -13.14
N ASP A 104 5.35 1.18 -12.74
CA ASP A 104 5.34 -0.04 -13.56
C ASP A 104 3.92 -0.50 -13.92
N ASN A 105 2.96 -0.30 -13.01
CA ASN A 105 1.56 -0.68 -13.20
C ASN A 105 0.68 0.49 -13.66
N GLY A 106 1.25 1.67 -13.87
CA GLY A 106 0.52 2.86 -14.32
C GLY A 106 -0.62 3.26 -13.39
N ILE A 107 -0.42 3.16 -12.07
CA ILE A 107 -1.46 3.53 -11.08
C ILE A 107 -1.55 5.06 -11.01
N ASN A 108 -2.74 5.59 -11.25
CA ASN A 108 -3.00 7.02 -11.26
C ASN A 108 -3.98 7.44 -10.18
N LEU A 109 -3.96 8.73 -9.84
CA LEU A 109 -4.99 9.33 -9.00
C LEU A 109 -6.36 9.19 -9.69
N GLY A 110 -7.36 8.79 -8.92
CA GLY A 110 -8.72 8.54 -9.39
C GLY A 110 -8.98 7.10 -9.86
N ASP A 111 -7.94 6.28 -10.05
CA ASP A 111 -8.13 4.86 -10.37
C ASP A 111 -8.83 4.14 -9.20
N THR A 112 -9.60 3.10 -9.51
CA THR A 112 -10.25 2.25 -8.51
C THR A 112 -9.55 0.91 -8.45
N LEU A 113 -9.14 0.50 -7.24
CA LEU A 113 -8.53 -0.81 -7.02
C LEU A 113 -9.57 -1.80 -6.51
N ALA A 114 -9.66 -2.96 -7.17
CA ALA A 114 -10.40 -4.11 -6.65
C ALA A 114 -9.47 -4.94 -5.76
N ILE A 115 -9.98 -5.33 -4.59
CA ILE A 115 -9.28 -6.19 -3.64
C ILE A 115 -10.08 -7.49 -3.55
N GLN A 116 -9.46 -8.60 -3.98
CA GLN A 116 -10.08 -9.91 -4.16
C GLN A 116 -9.45 -10.95 -3.23
#